data_AF-A0A1F9VA21-F1
#
_entry.id   AF-A0A1F9VA21-F1
#
_cell.length_a   1.000
_cell.length_b   1.000
_cell.length_c   1.000
_cell.angle_alpha   90.00
_cell.angle_beta   90.00
_cell.angle_gamma   90.00
#
_symmetry.space_group_name_H-M   'P 1'
#
loop_
_entity.id
_entity.type
_entity.pdbx_description
1 polymer ?
#
loop_
_entity_poly.entity_id
_entity_poly.type
_entity_poly.pdbx_seq_one_letter_code
_entity_poly.pdbx_strand_id
1 'polypeptide(L)'
;MISKKILNKAKKIKLLAMDIDGVLTSGEIIVLNSGEEIKIWSVKDRMGFALLKNSGLSIKLAWVTARESRQVEERSKEIGVDYLFQKCLNKWERVSSCARRLNLQPDQIAYIGDDLVDLKALKNVGLAVCPPESPKEIKEVCDFQTTISSGKGVAREVIEILIKAQGQWQAVLSKFSIFLIAILLTLSACSPHPNSTSSIEKPDQWIEKFTITETRNGIPIWILQSEMAQVYNKQKKATLDQISIQFMNPPKELSSKSLILTKKSQTLAARLSAPKGEVNLDSHNLLVWNGVKVQSEDGTTLYSEQLRYSTDKQKIFTEAPIKIVKKDSILIGEGLEADPDLSTVKIFRHEASIHPKTILNP
;
A
#
# COMPACT_ATOMS: atom_id res chain seq x y z
N MET A 1 22.09 15.44 -1.45
CA MET A 1 21.35 16.72 -1.40
C MET A 1 20.99 17.10 -2.83
N ILE A 2 19.73 17.42 -3.14
CA ILE A 2 19.32 17.73 -4.53
C ILE A 2 19.97 19.04 -4.98
N SER A 3 20.56 19.05 -6.18
CA SER A 3 21.31 20.23 -6.64
C SER A 3 20.39 21.42 -6.95
N LYS A 4 20.92 22.64 -6.78
CA LYS A 4 20.20 23.89 -7.10
C LYS A 4 19.71 23.92 -8.56
N LYS A 5 20.46 23.31 -9.48
CA LYS A 5 20.09 23.17 -10.90
C LYS A 5 18.78 22.40 -11.05
N ILE A 6 18.63 21.27 -10.36
CA ILE A 6 17.41 20.46 -10.40
C ILE A 6 16.23 21.20 -9.79
N LEU A 7 16.42 21.86 -8.64
CA LEU A 7 15.35 22.65 -8.02
C LEU A 7 14.87 23.80 -8.93
N ASN A 8 15.76 24.44 -9.68
CA ASN A 8 15.40 25.50 -10.62
C ASN A 8 14.58 24.97 -11.81
N LYS A 9 14.90 23.78 -12.33
CA LYS A 9 14.09 23.10 -13.35
C LYS A 9 12.71 22.70 -12.80
N ALA A 10 12.70 22.06 -11.63
CA ALA A 10 11.49 21.58 -10.95
C ALA A 10 10.46 22.69 -10.64
N LYS A 11 10.92 23.93 -10.41
CA LYS A 11 10.04 25.10 -10.18
C LYS A 11 9.11 25.43 -11.35
N LYS A 12 9.50 25.10 -12.58
CA LYS A 12 8.74 25.45 -13.79
C LYS A 12 7.69 24.42 -14.17
N ILE A 13 7.74 23.22 -13.57
CA ILE A 13 7.01 22.06 -14.03
C ILE A 13 5.52 22.21 -13.78
N LYS A 14 4.73 22.02 -14.86
CA LYS A 14 3.27 22.04 -14.89
C LYS A 14 2.67 20.76 -15.47
N LEU A 15 3.48 19.93 -16.12
CA LEU A 15 3.10 18.60 -16.59
C LEU A 15 4.16 17.60 -16.13
N LEU A 16 3.73 16.57 -15.39
CA LEU A 16 4.55 15.42 -15.04
C LEU A 16 4.08 14.23 -15.88
N ALA A 17 4.87 13.88 -16.88
CA ALA A 17 4.68 12.71 -17.73
C ALA A 17 5.62 11.57 -17.28
N MET A 18 5.21 10.33 -17.45
CA MET A 18 6.05 9.18 -17.09
C MET A 18 5.72 7.92 -17.88
N ASP A 19 6.74 7.08 -18.07
CA ASP A 19 6.54 5.68 -18.41
C ASP A 19 5.92 4.89 -17.25
N ILE A 20 5.47 3.68 -17.55
CA ILE A 20 4.90 2.75 -16.59
C ILE A 20 5.90 1.65 -16.26
N ASP A 21 6.27 0.86 -17.25
CA ASP A 21 7.13 -0.30 -17.03
C ASP A 21 8.56 0.15 -16.79
N GLY A 22 9.21 -0.36 -15.75
CA GLY A 22 10.54 0.09 -15.35
C GLY A 22 10.59 1.47 -14.68
N VAL A 23 9.45 2.16 -14.54
CA VAL A 23 9.32 3.41 -13.74
C VAL A 23 8.37 3.22 -12.57
N LEU A 24 7.08 3.06 -12.85
CA LEU A 24 6.01 2.84 -11.86
C LEU A 24 5.91 1.37 -11.43
N THR A 25 6.42 0.48 -12.27
CA THR A 25 6.65 -0.93 -11.97
C THR A 25 8.16 -1.21 -11.98
N SER A 26 8.56 -2.36 -11.45
CA SER A 26 9.98 -2.77 -11.44
C SER A 26 10.45 -3.31 -12.80
N GLY A 27 9.56 -3.34 -13.81
CA GLY A 27 9.88 -3.75 -15.19
C GLY A 27 9.61 -5.23 -15.50
N GLU A 28 9.33 -6.05 -14.48
CA GLU A 28 8.97 -7.45 -14.70
C GLU A 28 7.60 -7.58 -15.36
N ILE A 29 7.51 -8.53 -16.31
CA ILE A 29 6.25 -8.92 -16.95
C ILE A 29 5.94 -10.34 -16.48
N ILE A 30 4.94 -10.48 -15.61
CA ILE A 30 4.45 -11.78 -15.15
C ILE A 30 3.28 -12.16 -16.05
N VAL A 31 3.42 -13.22 -16.83
CA VAL A 31 2.37 -13.75 -17.72
C VAL A 31 1.77 -15.00 -17.07
N LEU A 32 0.45 -15.02 -16.91
CA LEU A 32 -0.29 -16.16 -16.38
C LEU A 32 -0.58 -17.19 -17.48
N ASN A 33 -0.95 -18.40 -17.10
CA ASN A 33 -1.41 -19.44 -18.04
C ASN A 33 -2.67 -19.00 -18.84
N SER A 34 -3.45 -18.05 -18.32
CA SER A 34 -4.57 -17.43 -19.04
C SER A 34 -4.12 -16.48 -20.16
N GLY A 35 -2.83 -16.14 -20.23
CA GLY A 35 -2.29 -15.09 -21.10
C GLY A 35 -2.37 -13.68 -20.52
N GLU A 36 -2.95 -13.50 -19.33
CA GLU A 36 -3.02 -12.21 -18.66
C GLU A 36 -1.67 -11.78 -18.08
N GLU A 37 -1.41 -10.47 -18.09
CA GLU A 37 -0.21 -9.87 -17.51
C GLU A 37 -0.49 -9.24 -16.15
N ILE A 38 0.37 -9.50 -15.17
CA ILE A 38 0.33 -8.87 -13.85
C ILE A 38 1.42 -7.79 -13.77
N LYS A 39 1.01 -6.58 -13.42
CA LYS A 39 1.91 -5.50 -12.98
C LYS A 39 1.86 -5.29 -11.47
N ILE A 40 3.03 -5.08 -10.87
CA ILE A 40 3.19 -4.78 -9.44
C ILE A 40 3.43 -3.27 -9.29
N TRP A 41 2.59 -2.62 -8.47
CA TRP A 41 2.60 -1.17 -8.28
C TRP A 41 3.07 -0.79 -6.87
N SER A 42 3.72 0.36 -6.76
CA SER A 42 4.19 0.90 -5.48
C SER A 42 3.10 1.68 -4.73
N VAL A 43 2.86 1.31 -3.48
CA VAL A 43 2.04 2.12 -2.55
C VAL A 43 2.70 3.47 -2.20
N LYS A 44 4.03 3.56 -2.29
CA LYS A 44 4.76 4.82 -2.06
C LYS A 44 4.46 5.81 -3.19
N ASP A 45 4.41 5.34 -4.44
CA ASP A 45 4.04 6.16 -5.60
C ASP A 45 2.58 6.60 -5.51
N ARG A 46 1.66 5.73 -5.07
CA ARG A 46 0.27 6.09 -4.76
C ARG A 46 0.20 7.26 -3.78
N MET A 47 0.98 7.23 -2.70
CA MET A 47 1.09 8.36 -1.78
C MET A 47 1.67 9.60 -2.48
N GLY A 48 2.70 9.46 -3.31
CA GLY A 48 3.22 10.56 -4.13
C GLY A 48 2.14 11.29 -4.92
N PHE A 49 1.34 10.56 -5.69
CA PHE A 49 0.23 11.15 -6.46
C PHE A 49 -0.83 11.81 -5.56
N ALA A 50 -1.14 11.21 -4.41
CA ALA A 50 -2.04 11.82 -3.44
C ALA A 50 -1.48 13.14 -2.87
N LEU A 51 -0.18 13.20 -2.56
CA LEU A 51 0.49 14.43 -2.13
C LEU A 51 0.43 15.50 -3.21
N LEU A 52 0.66 15.14 -4.48
CA LEU A 52 0.60 16.08 -5.59
C LEU A 52 -0.80 16.70 -5.72
N LYS A 53 -1.85 15.86 -5.76
CA LYS A 53 -3.24 16.34 -5.81
C LYS A 53 -3.59 17.27 -4.65
N ASN A 54 -3.08 16.97 -3.47
CA ASN A 54 -3.33 17.76 -2.27
C ASN A 54 -2.36 18.93 -2.08
N SER A 55 -1.39 19.14 -2.97
CA SER A 55 -0.40 20.20 -2.82
C SER A 55 -0.89 21.60 -3.19
N GLY A 56 -2.05 21.69 -3.85
CA GLY A 56 -2.51 22.96 -4.45
C GLY A 56 -1.72 23.35 -5.70
N LEU A 57 -0.73 22.56 -6.11
CA LEU A 57 -0.04 22.76 -7.38
C LEU A 57 -0.92 22.33 -8.55
N SER A 58 -0.93 23.16 -9.58
CA SER A 58 -1.59 22.87 -10.85
C SER A 58 -0.66 22.08 -11.78
N ILE A 59 -0.19 20.92 -11.33
CA ILE A 59 0.60 19.99 -12.15
C ILE A 59 -0.32 18.89 -12.69
N LYS A 60 -0.37 18.77 -14.01
CA LYS A 60 -1.09 17.70 -14.71
C LYS A 60 -0.28 16.42 -14.75
N LEU A 61 -0.95 15.28 -14.70
CA LEU A 61 -0.35 13.96 -14.77
C LEU A 61 -0.61 13.31 -16.13
N ALA A 62 0.45 12.76 -16.73
CA ALA A 62 0.34 11.95 -17.94
C ALA A 62 1.08 10.61 -17.80
N TRP A 63 0.42 9.52 -18.15
CA TRP A 63 1.04 8.19 -18.27
C TRP A 63 1.17 7.82 -19.74
N VAL A 64 2.34 7.34 -20.13
CA VAL A 64 2.66 7.03 -21.53
C VAL A 64 3.30 5.66 -21.62
N THR A 65 2.67 4.73 -22.32
CA THR A 65 3.23 3.38 -22.49
C THR A 65 3.05 2.88 -23.92
N ALA A 66 4.02 2.09 -24.38
CA ALA A 66 3.94 1.37 -25.65
C ALA A 66 2.95 0.19 -25.59
N ARG A 67 2.64 -0.30 -24.38
CA ARG A 67 1.73 -1.42 -24.15
C ARG A 67 0.29 -0.94 -24.02
N GLU A 68 -0.64 -1.88 -24.04
CA GLU A 68 -2.03 -1.66 -23.69
C GLU A 68 -2.46 -2.71 -22.68
N SER A 69 -3.05 -2.28 -21.56
CA SER A 69 -3.74 -3.20 -20.66
C SER A 69 -4.88 -2.51 -19.93
N ARG A 70 -5.92 -3.30 -19.64
CA ARG A 70 -7.05 -2.85 -18.81
C ARG A 70 -6.61 -2.47 -17.40
N GLN A 71 -5.64 -3.19 -16.84
CA GLN A 71 -5.09 -2.90 -15.51
C GLN A 71 -4.49 -1.49 -15.43
N VAL A 72 -3.78 -1.05 -16.47
CA VAL A 72 -3.23 0.32 -16.55
C VAL A 72 -4.35 1.36 -16.63
N GLU A 73 -5.39 1.09 -17.42
CA GLU A 73 -6.55 1.98 -17.52
C GLU A 73 -7.25 2.16 -16.18
N GLU A 74 -7.59 1.06 -15.50
CA GLU A 74 -8.25 1.07 -14.18
C GLU A 74 -7.37 1.78 -13.14
N ARG A 75 -6.07 1.47 -13.11
CA ARG A 75 -5.14 2.10 -12.18
C ARG A 75 -4.99 3.61 -12.44
N SER A 76 -4.97 4.03 -13.70
CA SER A 76 -4.91 5.46 -14.05
C SER A 76 -6.14 6.23 -13.55
N LYS A 77 -7.33 5.60 -13.59
CA LYS A 77 -8.58 6.17 -13.06
C LYS A 77 -8.54 6.27 -11.54
N GLU A 78 -8.09 5.21 -10.85
CA GLU A 78 -7.93 5.22 -9.38
C GLU A 78 -6.96 6.33 -8.94
N ILE A 79 -5.81 6.45 -9.60
CA ILE A 79 -4.82 7.49 -9.33
C ILE A 79 -5.30 8.87 -9.77
N GLY A 80 -6.31 8.96 -10.64
CA GLY A 80 -6.80 10.19 -11.27
C GLY A 80 -5.72 10.88 -12.09
N VAL A 81 -5.12 10.12 -13.00
CA VAL A 81 -4.22 10.62 -14.05
C VAL A 81 -5.04 11.44 -15.06
N ASP A 82 -4.58 12.63 -15.42
CA ASP A 82 -5.32 13.50 -16.35
C ASP A 82 -5.27 12.96 -17.79
N TYR A 83 -4.14 12.37 -18.19
CA TYR A 83 -3.93 11.87 -19.55
C TYR A 83 -3.29 10.48 -19.57
N LEU A 84 -4.00 9.49 -20.09
CA LEU A 84 -3.44 8.16 -20.35
C LEU A 84 -3.22 7.95 -21.86
N PHE A 85 -1.99 7.61 -22.23
CA PHE A 85 -1.62 7.25 -23.61
C PHE A 85 -1.08 5.82 -23.65
N GLN A 86 -1.89 4.90 -24.18
CA GLN A 86 -1.50 3.50 -24.43
C GLN A 86 -1.20 3.27 -25.92
N LYS A 87 -0.55 2.15 -26.26
CA LYS A 87 -0.09 1.84 -27.62
C LYS A 87 0.76 2.96 -28.25
N CYS A 88 1.53 3.66 -27.41
CA CYS A 88 2.26 4.85 -27.81
C CYS A 88 3.75 4.53 -28.03
N LEU A 89 4.13 4.29 -29.29
CA LEU A 89 5.53 4.09 -29.66
C LEU A 89 6.33 5.41 -29.68
N ASN A 90 5.73 6.50 -30.17
CA ASN A 90 6.35 7.82 -30.19
C ASN A 90 5.89 8.66 -28.98
N LYS A 91 6.50 8.38 -27.83
CA LYS A 91 6.13 8.98 -26.54
C LYS A 91 6.25 10.51 -26.54
N TRP A 92 7.32 11.06 -27.13
CA TRP A 92 7.51 12.52 -27.21
C TRP A 92 6.42 13.21 -28.03
N GLU A 93 6.00 12.64 -29.14
CA GLU A 93 4.96 13.25 -29.97
C GLU A 93 3.63 13.37 -29.21
N ARG A 94 3.23 12.33 -28.48
CA ARG A 94 2.01 12.36 -27.64
C ARG A 94 2.13 13.35 -26.50
N VAL A 95 3.24 13.33 -25.76
CA VAL A 95 3.48 14.26 -24.64
C VAL A 95 3.51 15.70 -25.12
N SER A 96 4.27 16.00 -26.17
CA SER A 96 4.38 17.36 -26.73
C SER A 96 3.06 17.86 -27.32
N SER A 97 2.28 16.98 -27.97
CA SER A 97 0.93 17.32 -28.45
C SER A 97 -0.05 17.60 -27.31
N CYS A 98 0.03 16.85 -26.21
CA CYS A 98 -0.72 17.14 -24.99
C CYS A 98 -0.31 18.50 -24.39
N ALA A 99 1.01 18.73 -24.24
CA ALA A 99 1.55 19.97 -23.70
C ALA A 99 1.14 21.21 -24.52
N ARG A 100 1.17 21.12 -25.86
CA ARG A 100 0.70 22.21 -26.74
C ARG A 100 -0.77 22.56 -26.50
N ARG A 101 -1.65 21.56 -26.32
CA ARG A 101 -3.07 21.78 -26.00
C ARG A 101 -3.27 22.44 -24.63
N LEU A 102 -2.31 22.28 -23.73
CA LEU A 102 -2.25 22.92 -22.42
C LEU A 102 -1.52 24.28 -22.43
N ASN A 103 -1.08 24.77 -23.60
CA ASN A 103 -0.22 25.96 -23.74
C ASN A 103 1.06 25.89 -22.89
N LEU A 104 1.64 24.70 -22.77
CA LEU A 104 2.87 24.46 -22.03
C LEU A 104 4.08 24.39 -22.96
N GLN A 105 5.18 25.01 -22.52
CA GLN A 105 6.48 24.92 -23.17
C GLN A 105 7.22 23.64 -22.72
N PRO A 106 8.17 23.12 -23.52
CA PRO A 106 8.92 21.93 -23.14
C PRO A 106 9.65 22.05 -21.79
N ASP A 107 10.11 23.25 -21.42
CA ASP A 107 10.78 23.52 -20.13
C ASP A 107 9.84 23.45 -18.90
N GLN A 108 8.53 23.31 -19.12
CA GLN A 108 7.49 23.12 -18.11
C GLN A 108 7.05 21.66 -17.98
N ILE A 109 7.70 20.74 -18.69
CA ILE A 109 7.43 19.31 -18.67
C ILE A 109 8.53 18.60 -17.89
N ALA A 110 8.14 17.71 -16.98
CA ALA A 110 9.02 16.69 -16.43
C ALA A 110 8.65 15.35 -17.05
N TYR A 111 9.64 14.55 -17.42
CA TYR A 111 9.45 13.20 -17.92
C TYR A 111 10.29 12.20 -17.14
N ILE A 112 9.66 11.13 -16.66
CA ILE A 112 10.34 9.99 -16.04
C ILE A 112 10.30 8.81 -17.01
N GLY A 113 11.45 8.32 -17.45
CA GLY A 113 11.58 7.17 -18.34
C GLY A 113 12.76 6.31 -17.95
N ASP A 114 12.76 5.05 -18.37
CA ASP A 114 13.78 4.09 -17.96
C ASP A 114 14.61 3.51 -19.10
N ASP A 115 14.11 3.50 -20.35
CA ASP A 115 14.77 2.82 -21.48
C ASP A 115 14.79 3.65 -22.78
N LEU A 116 15.43 3.15 -23.83
CA LEU A 116 15.69 3.82 -25.12
C LEU A 116 14.43 4.34 -25.82
N VAL A 117 13.28 3.71 -25.58
CA VAL A 117 11.97 4.17 -26.07
C VAL A 117 11.56 5.54 -25.51
N ASP A 118 12.13 5.94 -24.37
CA ASP A 118 11.93 7.23 -23.73
C ASP A 118 12.93 8.30 -24.15
N LEU A 119 14.04 7.90 -24.81
CA LEU A 119 15.18 8.78 -25.11
C LEU A 119 14.76 10.10 -25.77
N LYS A 120 13.83 10.03 -26.72
CA LYS A 120 13.32 11.23 -27.42
C LYS A 120 12.53 12.14 -26.49
N ALA A 121 11.73 11.59 -25.56
CA ALA A 121 11.00 12.40 -24.59
C ALA A 121 11.97 13.03 -23.59
N LEU A 122 12.90 12.24 -23.04
CA LEU A 122 13.90 12.69 -22.08
C LEU A 122 14.76 13.85 -22.62
N LYS A 123 15.22 13.76 -23.88
CA LYS A 123 16.04 14.83 -24.49
C LYS A 123 15.32 16.17 -24.68
N ASN A 124 13.98 16.19 -24.69
CA ASN A 124 13.22 17.37 -25.09
C ASN A 124 12.50 18.07 -23.92
N VAL A 125 12.47 17.50 -22.72
CA VAL A 125 11.75 18.06 -21.57
C VAL A 125 12.62 18.96 -20.70
N GLY A 126 11.97 19.81 -19.90
CA GLY A 126 12.62 20.72 -18.95
C GLY A 126 13.32 20.02 -17.79
N LEU A 127 12.77 18.89 -17.34
CA LEU A 127 13.34 18.03 -16.31
C LEU A 127 13.26 16.57 -16.73
N ALA A 128 14.38 16.01 -17.15
CA ALA A 128 14.51 14.61 -17.53
C ALA A 128 14.95 13.76 -16.33
N VAL A 129 14.23 12.68 -16.04
CA VAL A 129 14.48 11.84 -14.87
C VAL A 129 14.50 10.37 -15.25
N CYS A 130 15.40 9.59 -14.65
CA CYS A 130 15.42 8.13 -14.78
C CYS A 130 15.72 7.41 -13.45
N PRO A 131 15.28 6.15 -13.30
CA PRO A 131 15.66 5.30 -12.18
C PRO A 131 17.13 4.81 -12.23
N PRO A 132 17.67 4.27 -11.12
CA PRO A 132 19.01 3.72 -11.06
C PRO A 132 19.29 2.57 -12.02
N GLU A 133 18.26 1.80 -12.37
CA GLU A 133 18.37 0.61 -13.21
C GLU A 133 18.47 0.94 -14.70
N SER A 134 18.22 2.19 -15.10
CA SER A 134 18.24 2.60 -16.51
C SER A 134 19.58 2.37 -17.22
N PRO A 135 19.58 2.10 -18.53
CA PRO A 135 20.79 2.02 -19.34
C PRO A 135 21.63 3.30 -19.26
N LYS A 136 22.92 3.17 -19.58
CA LYS A 136 23.89 4.28 -19.50
C LYS A 136 23.46 5.45 -20.38
N GLU A 137 22.99 5.17 -21.59
CA GLU A 137 22.52 6.13 -22.58
C GLU A 137 21.35 6.97 -22.07
N ILE A 138 20.51 6.39 -21.21
CA ILE A 138 19.39 7.08 -20.56
C ILE A 138 19.90 7.97 -19.43
N LYS A 139 20.77 7.42 -18.56
CA LYS A 139 21.38 8.18 -17.46
C LYS A 139 22.14 9.41 -17.96
N GLU A 140 22.84 9.30 -19.08
CA GLU A 140 23.62 10.40 -19.67
C GLU A 140 22.77 11.58 -20.17
N VAL A 141 21.49 11.34 -20.54
CA VAL A 141 20.59 12.42 -20.99
C VAL A 141 19.70 12.96 -19.89
N CYS A 142 19.59 12.25 -18.76
CA CYS A 142 18.76 12.66 -17.65
C CYS A 142 19.43 13.75 -16.81
N ASP A 143 18.63 14.73 -16.38
CA ASP A 143 19.08 15.75 -15.44
C ASP A 143 19.26 15.16 -14.04
N PHE A 144 18.37 14.22 -13.68
CA PHE A 144 18.32 13.63 -12.35
C PHE A 144 18.13 12.12 -12.45
N GLN A 145 18.99 11.38 -11.77
CA GLN A 145 18.79 9.97 -11.50
C GLN A 145 18.19 9.85 -10.09
N THR A 146 17.06 9.15 -9.96
CA THR A 146 16.46 8.93 -8.64
C THR A 146 17.37 8.07 -7.77
N THR A 147 17.24 8.22 -6.44
CA THR A 147 17.90 7.33 -5.49
C THR A 147 17.06 6.08 -5.22
N ILE A 148 15.77 6.14 -5.53
CA ILE A 148 14.82 5.04 -5.42
C ILE A 148 14.78 4.23 -6.71
N SER A 149 14.82 2.91 -6.57
CA SER A 149 14.71 1.91 -7.64
C SER A 149 13.33 1.88 -8.31
N SER A 150 13.31 1.46 -9.58
CA SER A 150 12.11 1.19 -10.39
C SER A 150 11.02 0.44 -9.62
N GLY A 151 9.78 0.96 -9.66
CA GLY A 151 8.62 0.35 -8.99
C GLY A 151 8.66 0.38 -7.45
N LYS A 152 9.60 1.12 -6.83
CA LYS A 152 9.74 1.23 -5.36
C LYS A 152 9.44 2.61 -4.80
N GLY A 153 8.93 3.56 -5.60
CA GLY A 153 8.70 4.94 -5.17
C GLY A 153 9.36 6.02 -6.04
N VAL A 154 9.66 5.73 -7.32
CA VAL A 154 10.33 6.68 -8.23
C VAL A 154 9.49 7.95 -8.40
N ALA A 155 8.20 7.81 -8.70
CA ALA A 155 7.30 8.95 -8.85
C ALA A 155 7.14 9.70 -7.52
N ARG A 156 7.13 9.01 -6.38
CA ARG A 156 7.11 9.64 -5.06
C ARG A 156 8.32 10.54 -4.82
N GLU A 157 9.53 10.07 -5.13
CA GLU A 157 10.73 10.90 -5.00
C GLU A 157 10.63 12.14 -5.88
N VAL A 158 10.29 11.97 -7.17
CA VAL A 158 10.18 13.09 -8.11
C VAL A 158 9.10 14.09 -7.70
N ILE A 159 7.92 13.61 -7.33
CA ILE A 159 6.82 14.48 -6.87
C ILE A 159 7.22 15.29 -5.64
N GLU A 160 7.91 14.68 -4.68
CA GLU A 160 8.42 15.39 -3.50
C GLU A 160 9.40 16.51 -3.89
N ILE A 161 10.27 16.27 -4.88
CA ILE A 161 11.15 17.31 -5.44
C ILE A 161 10.34 18.45 -6.05
N LEU A 162 9.32 18.15 -6.86
CA LEU A 162 8.47 19.16 -7.49
C LEU A 162 7.76 20.02 -6.44
N ILE A 163 7.13 19.38 -5.44
CA ILE A 163 6.41 20.07 -4.36
C ILE A 163 7.35 20.95 -3.54
N LYS A 164 8.53 20.44 -3.16
CA LYS A 164 9.53 21.22 -2.41
C LYS A 164 10.08 22.38 -3.23
N ALA A 165 10.40 22.16 -4.50
CA ALA A 165 10.94 23.20 -5.38
C ALA A 165 9.94 24.36 -5.55
N GLN A 166 8.65 24.07 -5.59
CA GLN A 166 7.56 25.05 -5.73
C GLN A 166 7.03 25.58 -4.38
N GLY A 167 7.71 25.27 -3.26
CA GLY A 167 7.42 25.86 -1.95
C GLY A 167 6.15 25.34 -1.26
N GLN A 168 5.52 24.28 -1.78
CA GLN A 168 4.24 23.77 -1.26
C GLN A 168 4.39 22.65 -0.23
N TRP A 169 5.62 22.24 0.08
CA TRP A 169 5.86 21.08 0.96
C TRP A 169 5.28 21.26 2.37
N GLN A 170 5.46 22.44 2.97
CA GLN A 170 4.92 22.71 4.30
C GLN A 170 3.38 22.77 4.31
N ALA A 171 2.77 23.28 3.24
CA ALA A 171 1.31 23.29 3.09
C ALA A 171 0.74 21.88 2.91
N VAL A 172 1.47 20.98 2.25
CA VAL A 172 1.11 19.56 2.18
C VAL A 172 1.20 18.91 3.57
N LEU A 173 2.30 19.12 4.28
CA LEU A 173 2.51 18.54 5.62
C LEU A 173 1.46 19.03 6.63
N SER A 174 1.09 20.32 6.59
CA SER A 174 0.10 20.87 7.51
C SER A 174 -1.27 20.22 7.37
N LYS A 175 -1.64 19.69 6.19
CA LYS A 175 -2.90 18.92 6.01
C LYS A 175 -2.91 17.62 6.81
N PHE A 176 -1.75 17.02 7.05
CA PHE A 176 -1.61 15.86 7.93
C PHE A 176 -1.62 16.27 9.42
N SER A 177 -1.21 17.51 9.73
CA SER A 177 -1.28 18.07 11.08
C SER A 177 -2.69 18.57 11.45
N ILE A 178 -3.48 19.06 10.47
CA ILE A 178 -4.85 19.60 10.68
C ILE A 178 -5.86 18.48 10.96
N PHE A 179 -5.58 17.24 10.55
CA PHE A 179 -6.39 16.08 10.98
C PHE A 179 -6.33 15.84 12.49
N LEU A 180 -5.26 16.27 13.16
CA LEU A 180 -5.15 16.25 14.62
C LEU A 180 -6.02 17.33 15.29
N ILE A 181 -6.19 18.48 14.64
CA ILE A 181 -6.94 19.63 15.18
C ILE A 181 -8.45 19.47 14.97
N ALA A 182 -8.89 18.89 13.84
CA ALA A 182 -10.32 18.64 13.58
C ALA A 182 -10.91 17.57 14.53
N ILE A 183 -10.11 16.57 14.95
CA ILE A 183 -10.50 15.60 15.98
C ILE A 183 -10.56 16.26 17.37
N LEU A 184 -9.73 17.28 17.64
CA LEU A 184 -9.77 18.05 18.89
C LEU A 184 -10.92 19.08 18.96
N LEU A 185 -11.37 19.62 17.81
CA LEU A 185 -12.42 20.64 17.77
C LEU A 185 -13.84 20.07 17.93
N THR A 186 -14.07 18.77 17.70
CA THR A 186 -15.32 18.09 18.10
C THR A 186 -15.37 17.70 19.59
N LEU A 187 -14.27 17.90 20.32
CA LEU A 187 -14.17 17.63 21.77
C LEU A 187 -14.09 18.91 22.63
N SER A 188 -14.14 20.10 22.03
CA SER A 188 -13.99 21.38 22.74
C SER A 188 -15.31 22.12 22.96
N ALA A 189 -16.32 21.44 23.52
CA ALA A 189 -17.28 22.08 24.41
C ALA A 189 -16.79 21.91 25.85
N CYS A 190 -15.66 22.54 26.18
CA CYS A 190 -15.27 22.98 27.53
C CYS A 190 -13.92 23.73 27.48
N SER A 191 -13.87 24.77 28.31
CA SER A 191 -12.91 25.88 28.42
C SER A 191 -11.43 25.53 28.73
N PRO A 192 -10.49 26.51 28.65
CA PRO A 192 -9.13 26.33 28.12
C PRO A 192 -8.00 26.31 29.17
N HIS A 193 -6.89 25.57 28.93
CA HIS A 193 -5.49 25.94 29.24
C HIS A 193 -4.45 24.89 28.75
N PRO A 194 -3.13 25.17 28.69
CA PRO A 194 -2.43 25.36 27.41
C PRO A 194 -1.36 24.29 27.06
N ASN A 195 -0.97 24.29 25.79
CA ASN A 195 0.26 23.75 25.18
C ASN A 195 0.54 22.25 25.36
N SER A 196 0.42 21.50 24.26
CA SER A 196 1.41 20.45 23.96
C SER A 196 1.71 20.40 22.47
N THR A 197 2.90 20.88 22.12
CA THR A 197 3.67 20.46 20.95
C THR A 197 3.64 18.94 20.83
N SER A 198 3.07 18.41 19.74
CA SER A 198 3.16 16.98 19.43
C SER A 198 4.60 16.66 19.01
N SER A 199 5.45 16.34 19.98
CA SER A 199 6.70 15.66 19.73
C SER A 199 6.39 14.29 19.11
N ILE A 200 7.10 13.93 18.02
CA ILE A 200 7.11 12.56 17.53
C ILE A 200 7.68 11.71 18.66
N GLU A 201 6.82 10.95 19.33
CA GLU A 201 7.21 10.12 20.46
C GLU A 201 8.10 8.99 19.95
N LYS A 202 9.30 8.88 20.53
CA LYS A 202 10.24 7.80 20.21
C LYS A 202 9.75 6.53 20.91
N PRO A 203 9.91 5.35 20.29
CA PRO A 203 9.58 4.10 20.95
C PRO A 203 10.45 3.88 22.19
N ASP A 204 9.85 3.32 23.24
CA ASP A 204 10.52 2.99 24.49
C ASP A 204 11.41 1.75 24.33
N GLN A 205 10.97 0.79 23.49
CA GLN A 205 11.67 -0.47 23.27
C GLN A 205 11.53 -0.94 21.82
N TRP A 206 12.56 -1.65 21.36
CA TRP A 206 12.59 -2.37 20.09
C TRP A 206 12.77 -3.85 20.40
N ILE A 207 11.95 -4.70 19.81
CA ILE A 207 12.03 -6.15 19.99
C ILE A 207 12.12 -6.79 18.61
N GLU A 208 13.15 -7.58 18.38
CA GLU A 208 13.37 -8.28 17.12
C GLU A 208 12.99 -9.75 17.25
N LYS A 209 12.44 -10.34 16.18
CA LYS A 209 12.19 -11.78 16.01
C LYS A 209 11.60 -12.46 17.23
N PHE A 210 10.40 -12.05 17.59
CA PHE A 210 9.74 -12.51 18.81
C PHE A 210 8.47 -13.30 18.52
N THR A 211 8.00 -14.00 19.55
CA THR A 211 6.73 -14.73 19.53
C THR A 211 5.91 -14.32 20.75
N ILE A 212 4.64 -13.99 20.54
CA ILE A 212 3.64 -13.80 21.60
C ILE A 212 2.66 -14.95 21.52
N THR A 213 2.30 -15.51 22.67
CA THR A 213 1.29 -16.56 22.73
C THR A 213 0.21 -16.13 23.71
N GLU A 214 -1.03 -16.07 23.22
CA GLU A 214 -2.19 -15.90 24.08
C GLU A 214 -2.73 -17.27 24.47
N THR A 215 -3.09 -17.41 25.75
CA THR A 215 -3.61 -18.66 26.28
C THR A 215 -4.92 -18.44 27.01
N ARG A 216 -5.83 -19.42 26.92
CA ARG A 216 -7.02 -19.50 27.77
C ARG A 216 -6.90 -20.75 28.63
N ASN A 217 -6.95 -20.59 29.95
CA ASN A 217 -6.75 -21.69 30.91
C ASN A 217 -5.45 -22.47 30.67
N GLY A 218 -4.37 -21.78 30.28
CA GLY A 218 -3.07 -22.37 29.97
C GLY A 218 -2.97 -23.09 28.63
N ILE A 219 -4.02 -23.07 27.80
CA ILE A 219 -4.06 -23.65 26.46
C ILE A 219 -3.90 -22.53 25.43
N PRO A 220 -2.89 -22.57 24.54
CA PRO A 220 -2.72 -21.60 23.45
C PRO A 220 -3.98 -21.45 22.60
N ILE A 221 -4.42 -20.22 22.39
CA ILE A 221 -5.53 -19.89 21.48
C ILE A 221 -5.01 -19.23 20.20
N TRP A 222 -3.94 -18.44 20.30
CA TRP A 222 -3.19 -18.00 19.14
C TRP A 222 -1.72 -17.77 19.46
N ILE A 223 -0.89 -17.86 18.43
CA ILE A 223 0.56 -17.63 18.47
C ILE A 223 0.90 -16.60 17.40
N LEU A 224 1.40 -15.43 17.80
CA LEU A 224 1.86 -14.37 16.92
C LEU A 224 3.38 -14.39 16.81
N GLN A 225 3.88 -14.29 15.60
CA GLN A 225 5.30 -14.12 15.28
C GLN A 225 5.47 -12.84 14.47
N SER A 226 6.56 -12.12 14.72
CA SER A 226 6.84 -10.84 14.06
C SER A 226 8.35 -10.57 14.05
N GLU A 227 8.83 -9.92 12.99
CA GLU A 227 10.26 -9.61 12.82
C GLU A 227 10.69 -8.42 13.68
N MET A 228 9.81 -7.43 13.87
CA MET A 228 10.09 -6.24 14.66
C MET A 228 8.86 -5.77 15.42
N ALA A 229 9.04 -5.31 16.65
CA ALA A 229 8.07 -4.52 17.40
C ALA A 229 8.71 -3.23 17.93
N GLN A 230 7.94 -2.15 17.87
CA GLN A 230 8.25 -0.89 18.55
C GLN A 230 7.19 -0.66 19.62
N VAL A 231 7.61 -0.61 20.88
CA VAL A 231 6.72 -0.52 22.05
C VAL A 231 6.64 0.92 22.52
N TYR A 232 5.42 1.38 22.80
CA TYR A 232 5.09 2.71 23.29
C TYR A 232 4.26 2.57 24.57
N ASN A 233 4.93 2.58 25.73
CA ASN A 233 4.32 2.31 27.03
C ASN A 233 3.27 3.36 27.41
N LYS A 234 3.55 4.63 27.10
CA LYS A 234 2.61 5.74 27.37
C LYS A 234 1.30 5.59 26.59
N GLN A 235 1.40 5.10 25.36
CA GLN A 235 0.27 4.91 24.45
C GLN A 235 -0.37 3.52 24.59
N LYS A 236 0.21 2.66 25.44
CA LYS A 236 -0.25 1.29 25.68
C LYS A 236 -0.39 0.49 24.38
N LYS A 237 0.62 0.59 23.50
CA LYS A 237 0.62 -0.13 22.23
C LYS A 237 2.00 -0.59 21.78
N ALA A 238 2.02 -1.59 20.90
CA ALA A 238 3.20 -2.00 20.16
C ALA A 238 2.86 -2.10 18.66
N THR A 239 3.65 -1.45 17.81
CA THR A 239 3.54 -1.60 16.35
C THR A 239 4.43 -2.72 15.86
N LEU A 240 3.97 -3.51 14.89
CA LEU A 240 4.55 -4.77 14.47
C LEU A 240 4.79 -4.83 12.95
N ASP A 241 5.84 -5.55 12.55
CA ASP A 241 6.24 -5.75 11.15
C ASP A 241 6.35 -7.25 10.80
N GLN A 242 5.82 -7.64 9.63
CA GLN A 242 5.82 -9.03 9.13
C GLN A 242 5.15 -10.00 10.11
N ILE A 243 3.85 -9.83 10.27
CA ILE A 243 3.05 -10.54 11.26
C ILE A 243 2.56 -11.85 10.67
N SER A 244 2.74 -12.92 11.43
CA SER A 244 2.15 -14.23 11.21
C SER A 244 1.46 -14.67 12.49
N ILE A 245 0.17 -15.00 12.42
CA ILE A 245 -0.62 -15.47 13.55
C ILE A 245 -1.18 -16.82 13.22
N GLN A 246 -0.96 -17.78 14.11
CA GLN A 246 -1.55 -19.11 14.07
C GLN A 246 -2.69 -19.15 15.08
N PHE A 247 -3.92 -19.32 14.61
CA PHE A 247 -5.07 -19.60 15.47
C PHE A 247 -5.16 -21.11 15.70
N MET A 248 -5.35 -21.52 16.95
CA MET A 248 -5.32 -22.92 17.34
C MET A 248 -6.74 -23.45 17.55
N ASN A 249 -7.00 -24.66 17.07
CA ASN A 249 -8.22 -25.38 17.39
C ASN A 249 -8.23 -25.74 18.89
N PRO A 250 -9.42 -25.80 19.51
CA PRO A 250 -9.54 -26.41 20.81
C PRO A 250 -9.07 -27.88 20.76
N PRO A 251 -8.46 -28.39 21.83
CA PRO A 251 -7.96 -29.76 21.88
C PRO A 251 -9.11 -30.77 21.71
N LYS A 252 -8.89 -31.81 20.92
CA LYS A 252 -9.89 -32.86 20.62
C LYS A 252 -10.28 -33.70 21.84
N GLU A 253 -9.38 -33.82 22.82
CA GLU A 253 -9.63 -34.47 24.11
C GLU A 253 -9.22 -33.52 25.24
N LEU A 254 -10.18 -33.08 26.06
CA LEU A 254 -9.88 -32.49 27.36
C LEU A 254 -9.50 -33.62 28.31
N SER A 255 -8.23 -34.00 28.33
CA SER A 255 -7.69 -34.80 29.44
C SER A 255 -7.76 -33.95 30.71
N SER A 256 -8.67 -34.29 31.62
CA SER A 256 -8.84 -33.60 32.91
C SER A 256 -7.61 -33.67 33.83
N LYS A 257 -6.50 -34.29 33.40
CA LYS A 257 -5.32 -34.56 34.25
C LYS A 257 -3.95 -34.18 33.66
N SER A 258 -3.82 -33.74 32.39
CA SER A 258 -2.50 -33.32 31.88
C SER A 258 -2.55 -32.23 30.79
N LEU A 259 -2.23 -30.99 31.19
CA LEU A 259 -2.05 -29.83 30.30
C LEU A 259 -1.03 -30.09 29.17
N ILE A 260 -0.05 -30.95 29.39
CA ILE A 260 1.01 -31.26 28.41
C ILE A 260 0.43 -32.09 27.25
N LEU A 261 -0.39 -33.11 27.55
CA LEU A 261 -1.05 -33.92 26.52
C LEU A 261 -2.06 -33.08 25.73
N THR A 262 -2.79 -32.20 26.43
CA THR A 262 -3.76 -31.27 25.84
C THR A 262 -3.10 -30.28 24.87
N LYS A 263 -1.90 -29.77 25.17
CA LYS A 263 -1.13 -28.91 24.24
C LYS A 263 -0.63 -29.67 23.01
N LYS A 264 -0.20 -30.93 23.17
CA LYS A 264 0.33 -31.75 22.06
C LYS A 264 -0.73 -32.16 21.03
N SER A 265 -2.01 -32.18 21.39
CA SER A 265 -3.10 -32.55 20.48
C SER A 265 -3.71 -31.36 19.75
N GLN A 266 -3.26 -30.14 20.01
CA GLN A 266 -3.78 -28.96 19.32
C GLN A 266 -3.39 -28.97 17.85
N THR A 267 -4.37 -28.60 17.03
CA THR A 267 -4.20 -28.46 15.59
C THR A 267 -4.39 -27.00 15.21
N LEU A 268 -3.93 -26.64 14.03
CA LEU A 268 -4.04 -25.29 13.51
C LEU A 268 -5.43 -25.08 12.92
N ALA A 269 -6.13 -24.03 13.34
CA ALA A 269 -7.43 -23.65 12.78
C ALA A 269 -7.26 -22.76 11.54
N ALA A 270 -6.42 -21.74 11.65
CA ALA A 270 -6.14 -20.80 10.57
C ALA A 270 -4.81 -20.08 10.75
N ARG A 271 -4.28 -19.52 9.66
CA ARG A 271 -3.16 -18.58 9.66
C ARG A 271 -3.60 -17.22 9.17
N LEU A 272 -3.30 -16.19 9.93
CA LEU A 272 -3.37 -14.81 9.48
C LEU A 272 -1.96 -14.30 9.19
N SER A 273 -1.77 -13.63 8.06
CA SER A 273 -0.54 -12.93 7.72
C SER A 273 -0.82 -11.49 7.32
N ALA A 274 0.02 -10.56 7.77
CA ALA A 274 -0.07 -9.15 7.38
C ALA A 274 1.31 -8.45 7.47
N PRO A 275 1.65 -7.51 6.57
CA PRO A 275 2.93 -6.81 6.65
C PRO A 275 3.09 -5.88 7.85
N LYS A 276 1.99 -5.31 8.36
CA LYS A 276 1.99 -4.34 9.45
C LYS A 276 0.83 -4.59 10.41
N GLY A 277 1.02 -4.16 11.66
CA GLY A 277 -0.01 -4.28 12.68
C GLY A 277 0.31 -3.50 13.94
N GLU A 278 -0.64 -3.50 14.85
CA GLU A 278 -0.57 -2.86 16.15
C GLU A 278 -1.32 -3.73 17.16
N VAL A 279 -0.71 -3.96 18.32
CA VAL A 279 -1.34 -4.61 19.47
C VAL A 279 -1.53 -3.56 20.55
N ASN A 280 -2.74 -3.49 21.10
CA ASN A 280 -2.99 -2.76 22.32
C ASN A 280 -2.51 -3.59 23.52
N LEU A 281 -1.65 -3.01 24.36
CA LEU A 281 -0.97 -3.72 25.45
C LEU A 281 -1.87 -4.05 26.64
N ASP A 282 -3.02 -3.39 26.78
CA ASP A 282 -3.95 -3.63 27.89
C ASP A 282 -5.07 -4.61 27.48
N SER A 283 -5.69 -4.38 26.32
CA SER A 283 -6.80 -5.20 25.81
C SER A 283 -6.36 -6.41 25.00
N HIS A 284 -5.09 -6.45 24.57
CA HIS A 284 -4.55 -7.43 23.62
C HIS A 284 -5.28 -7.47 22.27
N ASN A 285 -6.10 -6.45 21.96
CA ASN A 285 -6.72 -6.33 20.66
C ASN A 285 -5.66 -6.04 19.62
N LEU A 286 -5.83 -6.65 18.46
CA LEU A 286 -4.90 -6.55 17.34
C LEU A 286 -5.58 -5.81 16.19
N LEU A 287 -4.81 -4.94 15.54
CA LEU A 287 -5.15 -4.38 14.26
C LEU A 287 -4.03 -4.69 13.27
N VAL A 288 -4.36 -5.22 12.09
CA VAL A 288 -3.39 -5.55 11.02
C VAL A 288 -3.81 -4.94 9.70
N TRP A 289 -2.84 -4.61 8.83
CA TRP A 289 -3.11 -3.92 7.55
C TRP A 289 -2.01 -4.10 6.49
N ASN A 290 -2.22 -3.48 5.32
CA ASN A 290 -1.40 -3.53 4.10
C ASN A 290 -1.44 -4.89 3.38
N GLY A 291 -2.63 -5.46 3.23
CA GLY A 291 -2.82 -6.77 2.59
C GLY A 291 -2.82 -7.90 3.60
N VAL A 292 -3.93 -8.02 4.31
CA VAL A 292 -4.21 -9.10 5.26
C VAL A 292 -4.73 -10.31 4.50
N LYS A 293 -4.18 -11.47 4.83
CA LYS A 293 -4.66 -12.77 4.37
C LYS A 293 -4.96 -13.64 5.58
N VAL A 294 -6.14 -14.25 5.63
CA VAL A 294 -6.48 -15.31 6.59
C VAL A 294 -6.78 -16.58 5.82
N GLN A 295 -6.11 -17.68 6.14
CA GLN A 295 -6.29 -18.97 5.48
C GLN A 295 -6.63 -20.03 6.52
N SER A 296 -7.80 -20.63 6.40
CA SER A 296 -8.28 -21.74 7.23
C SER A 296 -7.72 -23.08 6.77
N GLU A 297 -7.89 -24.11 7.60
CA GLU A 297 -7.46 -25.49 7.32
C GLU A 297 -8.13 -26.09 6.06
N ASP A 298 -9.41 -25.77 5.82
CA ASP A 298 -10.18 -26.26 4.66
C ASP A 298 -9.76 -25.61 3.31
N GLY A 299 -8.80 -24.68 3.35
CA GLY A 299 -8.30 -23.94 2.20
C GLY A 299 -9.05 -22.64 1.90
N THR A 300 -10.12 -22.33 2.63
CA THR A 300 -10.81 -21.05 2.51
C THR A 300 -9.85 -19.91 2.84
N THR A 301 -9.81 -18.89 1.99
CA THR A 301 -8.91 -17.75 2.14
C THR A 301 -9.65 -16.43 2.08
N LEU A 302 -9.57 -15.65 3.15
CA LEU A 302 -10.03 -14.27 3.22
C LEU A 302 -8.88 -13.30 2.90
N TYR A 303 -9.17 -12.31 2.06
CA TYR A 303 -8.30 -11.18 1.74
C TYR A 303 -8.99 -9.87 2.12
N SER A 304 -8.25 -8.95 2.73
CA SER A 304 -8.69 -7.58 2.99
C SER A 304 -7.50 -6.64 3.18
N GLU A 305 -7.69 -5.33 3.06
CA GLU A 305 -6.62 -4.34 3.31
C GLU A 305 -6.31 -4.13 4.79
N GLN A 306 -7.29 -4.38 5.65
CA GLN A 306 -7.21 -4.17 7.09
C GLN A 306 -8.12 -5.15 7.82
N LEU A 307 -7.74 -5.58 9.01
CA LEU A 307 -8.52 -6.48 9.84
C LEU A 307 -8.20 -6.26 11.32
N ARG A 308 -9.21 -6.32 12.19
CA ARG A 308 -9.08 -6.28 13.64
C ARG A 308 -9.37 -7.65 14.21
N TYR A 309 -8.61 -8.08 15.20
CA TYR A 309 -8.96 -9.22 16.06
C TYR A 309 -9.29 -8.70 17.45
N SER A 310 -10.47 -9.09 17.94
CA SER A 310 -11.00 -8.74 19.25
C SER A 310 -10.76 -9.90 20.21
N THR A 311 -9.94 -9.71 21.23
CA THR A 311 -9.56 -10.79 22.16
C THR A 311 -10.72 -11.24 23.04
N ASP A 312 -11.57 -10.30 23.44
CA ASP A 312 -12.80 -10.55 24.21
C ASP A 312 -13.83 -11.38 23.43
N LYS A 313 -14.11 -11.00 22.18
CA LYS A 313 -15.09 -11.67 21.31
C LYS A 313 -14.52 -12.89 20.61
N GLN A 314 -13.19 -13.02 20.56
CA GLN A 314 -12.46 -14.01 19.76
C GLN A 314 -12.87 -14.02 18.29
N LYS A 315 -13.11 -12.83 17.73
CA LYS A 315 -13.57 -12.66 16.36
C LYS A 315 -12.72 -11.69 15.60
N ILE A 316 -12.71 -11.89 14.29
CA ILE A 316 -12.09 -10.98 13.34
C ILE A 316 -13.15 -10.07 12.73
N PHE A 317 -12.79 -8.80 12.55
CA PHE A 317 -13.66 -7.75 12.07
C PHE A 317 -12.95 -6.90 11.02
N THR A 318 -13.67 -6.45 10.01
CA THR A 318 -13.23 -5.38 9.13
C THR A 318 -14.42 -4.60 8.59
N GLU A 319 -14.19 -3.35 8.24
CA GLU A 319 -15.12 -2.52 7.44
C GLU A 319 -14.60 -2.35 6.00
N ALA A 320 -13.39 -2.85 5.71
CA ALA A 320 -12.77 -2.74 4.41
C ALA A 320 -13.39 -3.75 3.41
N PRO A 321 -13.16 -3.56 2.10
CA PRO A 321 -13.48 -4.56 1.10
C PRO A 321 -12.86 -5.92 1.44
N ILE A 322 -13.61 -6.98 1.17
CA ILE A 322 -13.22 -8.36 1.41
C ILE A 322 -13.39 -9.20 0.16
N LYS A 323 -12.49 -10.16 -0.02
CA LYS A 323 -12.61 -11.26 -0.98
C LYS A 323 -12.38 -12.57 -0.25
N ILE A 324 -13.33 -13.49 -0.32
CA ILE A 324 -13.22 -14.83 0.24
C ILE A 324 -13.19 -15.83 -0.89
N VAL A 325 -12.11 -16.60 -0.98
CA VAL A 325 -11.92 -17.65 -1.96
C VAL A 325 -12.14 -18.98 -1.26
N LYS A 326 -13.20 -19.70 -1.67
CA LYS A 326 -13.51 -21.07 -1.27
C LYS A 326 -13.20 -22.01 -2.45
N LYS A 327 -13.31 -23.32 -2.21
CA LYS A 327 -13.06 -24.35 -3.25
C LYS A 327 -13.99 -24.21 -4.46
N ASP A 328 -15.23 -23.82 -4.25
CA ASP A 328 -16.32 -23.83 -5.25
C ASP A 328 -16.90 -22.44 -5.53
N SER A 329 -16.40 -21.41 -4.85
CA SER A 329 -16.99 -20.09 -4.86
C SER A 329 -16.01 -18.99 -4.47
N ILE A 330 -16.21 -17.81 -5.02
CA ILE A 330 -15.53 -16.58 -4.61
C ILE A 330 -16.61 -15.60 -4.17
N LEU A 331 -16.51 -15.12 -2.93
CA LEU A 331 -17.43 -14.12 -2.36
C LEU A 331 -16.71 -12.77 -2.30
N ILE A 332 -17.41 -11.71 -2.69
CA ILE A 332 -16.91 -10.33 -2.67
C ILE A 332 -17.92 -9.47 -1.91
N GLY A 333 -17.41 -8.56 -1.08
CA GLY A 333 -18.24 -7.60 -0.37
C GLY A 333 -17.43 -6.54 0.38
N GLU A 334 -18.11 -5.78 1.22
CA GLU A 334 -17.52 -4.83 2.14
C GLU A 334 -17.94 -5.13 3.58
N GLY A 335 -16.96 -5.11 4.47
CA GLY A 335 -17.15 -5.35 5.88
C GLY A 335 -17.47 -6.81 6.21
N LEU A 336 -16.94 -7.26 7.35
CA LEU A 336 -17.04 -8.65 7.78
C LEU A 336 -16.89 -8.76 9.29
N GLU A 337 -17.67 -9.68 9.86
CA GLU A 337 -17.41 -10.30 11.16
C GLU A 337 -17.29 -11.82 10.93
N ALA A 338 -16.21 -12.43 11.41
CA ALA A 338 -16.01 -13.87 11.27
C ALA A 338 -15.30 -14.48 12.47
N ASP A 339 -15.42 -15.79 12.59
CA ASP A 339 -14.53 -16.58 13.43
C ASP A 339 -13.13 -16.65 12.76
N PRO A 340 -12.03 -16.72 13.52
CA PRO A 340 -10.69 -16.72 12.94
C PRO A 340 -10.42 -17.87 11.96
N ASP A 341 -11.11 -18.99 12.13
CA ASP A 341 -11.05 -20.18 11.27
C ASP A 341 -11.95 -20.09 10.03
N LEU A 342 -12.66 -18.97 9.85
CA LEU A 342 -13.61 -18.72 8.76
C LEU A 342 -14.78 -19.72 8.69
N SER A 343 -15.05 -20.47 9.77
CA SER A 343 -16.19 -21.39 9.84
C SER A 343 -17.52 -20.64 9.82
N THR A 344 -17.60 -19.53 10.55
CA THR A 344 -18.70 -18.57 10.51
C THR A 344 -18.24 -17.26 9.90
N VAL A 345 -18.92 -16.81 8.85
CA VAL A 345 -18.65 -15.52 8.21
C VAL A 345 -19.94 -14.76 7.98
N LYS A 346 -20.02 -13.54 8.51
CA LYS A 346 -21.07 -12.56 8.24
C LYS A 346 -20.48 -11.40 7.46
N ILE A 347 -20.84 -11.28 6.18
CA ILE A 347 -20.48 -10.14 5.33
C ILE A 347 -21.53 -9.05 5.54
N PHE A 348 -21.11 -7.82 5.82
CA PHE A 348 -22.05 -6.73 6.11
C PHE A 348 -22.73 -6.21 4.86
N ARG A 349 -21.98 -6.02 3.77
CA ARG A 349 -22.48 -5.66 2.44
C ARG A 349 -21.97 -6.66 1.42
N HIS A 350 -22.81 -7.61 1.04
CA HIS A 350 -22.49 -8.57 -0.02
C HIS A 350 -22.64 -7.91 -1.39
N GLU A 351 -21.64 -8.08 -2.26
CA GLU A 351 -21.62 -7.50 -3.61
C GLU A 351 -21.78 -8.57 -4.69
N ALA A 352 -21.04 -9.68 -4.58
CA ALA A 352 -21.05 -10.72 -5.59
C ALA A 352 -20.68 -12.10 -5.03
N SER A 353 -21.27 -13.14 -5.64
CA SER A 353 -20.86 -14.53 -5.51
C SER A 353 -20.55 -15.10 -6.89
N ILE A 354 -19.33 -15.57 -7.08
CA ILE A 354 -18.87 -16.15 -8.34
C ILE A 354 -18.64 -17.64 -8.11
N HIS A 355 -19.34 -18.48 -8.87
CA HIS A 355 -19.13 -19.92 -8.88
C HIS A 355 -18.39 -20.31 -10.16
N PRO A 356 -17.09 -20.68 -10.08
CA PRO A 356 -16.36 -21.13 -11.26
C PRO A 356 -17.06 -22.37 -11.83
N LYS A 357 -17.42 -22.34 -13.13
CA LYS A 357 -17.92 -23.55 -13.79
C LYS A 357 -16.79 -24.56 -13.84
N THR A 358 -16.99 -25.73 -13.24
CA THR A 358 -16.17 -26.90 -13.51
C THR A 358 -16.34 -27.24 -14.98
N ILE A 359 -15.31 -27.01 -15.79
CA ILE A 359 -15.27 -27.59 -17.14
C ILE A 359 -15.11 -29.09 -16.91
N LEU A 360 -16.22 -29.82 -16.95
CA LEU A 360 -16.17 -31.26 -17.15
C LEU A 360 -15.56 -31.46 -18.54
N ASN A 361 -14.31 -31.92 -18.58
CA ASN A 361 -13.70 -32.35 -19.83
C ASN A 361 -14.55 -33.51 -20.39
N PRO A 362 -15.04 -33.43 -21.64
CA PRO A 362 -15.71 -34.55 -22.30
C PRO A 362 -14.76 -35.72 -22.55
#